data_AF-A0A8I1MF34-F1
#
_entry.id   AF-A0A8I1MF34-F1
#
_cell.length_a   1.000
_cell.length_b   1.000
_cell.length_c   1.000
_cell.angle_alpha   90.00
_cell.angle_beta   90.00
_cell.angle_gamma   90.00
#
_symmetry.space_group_name_H-M   'P 1'
#
loop_
_entity.id
_entity.type
_entity.pdbx_description
1 polymer ?
#
loop_
_entity_poly.entity_id
_entity_poly.type
_entity_poly.pdbx_seq_one_letter_code
_entity_poly.pdbx_strand_id
1 'polypeptide(L)'
;MPQILTFIQLSGFISQGVVTWLTPEGKVDGIHVFLGELDNLFTYDTPIKTREGILDWKDIDWILNPNNLGILEKIPHYLPTLLAHKGNHLFTYSQNKMVHQKL
;
A
#
# COMPACT_ATOMS: atom_id res chain seq x y z
N MET A 1 2.92 -17.60 -13.16
CA MET A 1 2.34 -16.54 -12.30
C MET A 1 3.47 -15.63 -11.84
N PRO A 2 3.34 -14.29 -11.85
CA PRO A 2 4.29 -13.42 -11.18
C PRO A 2 4.11 -13.56 -9.68
N GLN A 3 5.16 -14.02 -8.99
CA GLN A 3 5.25 -13.86 -7.54
C GLN A 3 6.30 -12.79 -7.31
N ILE A 4 5.87 -11.64 -6.80
CA ILE A 4 6.73 -10.70 -6.10
C ILE A 4 7.28 -11.47 -4.89
N LEU A 5 8.50 -12.00 -5.01
CA LEU A 5 9.20 -12.61 -3.91
C LEU A 5 10.22 -11.60 -3.43
N THR A 6 9.82 -10.79 -2.43
CA THR A 6 10.76 -10.01 -1.65
C THR A 6 11.69 -10.92 -0.84
N PHE A 7 11.30 -12.19 -0.63
CA PHE A 7 11.93 -13.13 0.31
C PHE A 7 11.97 -12.62 1.76
N ILE A 8 11.28 -11.52 2.06
CA ILE A 8 11.11 -10.99 3.40
C ILE A 8 10.10 -11.87 4.13
N GLN A 9 10.52 -12.43 5.27
CA GLN A 9 9.64 -13.16 6.18
C GLN A 9 9.25 -12.23 7.32
N LEU A 10 7.95 -11.99 7.46
CA LEU A 10 7.39 -11.21 8.57
C LEU A 10 7.02 -12.15 9.71
N SER A 11 7.39 -11.77 10.94
CA SER A 11 6.97 -12.49 12.15
C SER A 11 5.49 -12.27 12.47
N GLY A 12 4.91 -11.18 11.98
CA GLY A 12 3.49 -10.87 12.09
C GLY A 12 3.08 -9.74 11.15
N PHE A 13 1.77 -9.59 10.96
CA PHE A 13 1.18 -8.52 10.17
C PHE A 13 -0.20 -8.14 10.71
N ILE A 14 -0.67 -6.95 10.37
CA ILE A 14 -1.96 -6.41 10.77
C ILE A 14 -2.78 -6.13 9.51
N SER A 15 -4.00 -6.65 9.45
CA SER A 15 -5.00 -6.20 8.48
C SER A 15 -5.38 -4.77 8.81
N GLN A 16 -5.13 -3.85 7.89
CA GLN A 16 -5.33 -2.42 8.11
C GLN A 16 -6.49 -1.85 7.28
N GLY A 17 -6.96 -2.58 6.27
CA GLY A 17 -8.18 -2.22 5.60
C GLY A 17 -8.39 -2.84 4.24
N VAL A 18 -9.49 -2.43 3.64
CA VAL A 18 -9.87 -2.75 2.27
C VAL A 18 -9.98 -1.45 1.49
N VAL A 19 -9.27 -1.36 0.37
CA VAL A 19 -9.39 -0.25 -0.57
C VAL A 19 -10.19 -0.75 -1.75
N THR A 20 -11.32 -0.11 -2.04
CA THR A 20 -12.24 -0.47 -3.11
C THR A 20 -12.40 0.66 -4.12
N TRP A 21 -12.71 0.31 -5.35
CA TRP A 21 -13.05 1.24 -6.43
C TRP A 21 -14.09 0.63 -7.37
N LEU A 22 -14.76 1.48 -8.13
CA LEU A 22 -15.61 1.04 -9.24
C LEU A 22 -14.77 0.84 -10.50
N THR A 23 -14.93 -0.30 -11.16
CA THR A 23 -14.36 -0.55 -12.49
C THR A 23 -15.16 0.22 -13.56
N PRO A 24 -14.60 0.43 -14.78
CA PRO A 24 -15.34 1.05 -15.87
C PRO A 24 -16.66 0.35 -16.21
N GLU A 25 -16.77 -0.95 -15.93
CA GLU A 25 -17.96 -1.77 -16.13
C GLU A 25 -18.97 -1.69 -14.97
N GLY A 26 -18.72 -0.83 -13.97
CA GLY A 26 -19.60 -0.62 -12.83
C GLY A 26 -19.52 -1.70 -11.75
N LYS A 27 -18.47 -2.53 -11.75
CA LYS A 27 -18.25 -3.54 -10.70
C LYS A 27 -17.41 -2.96 -9.56
N VAL A 28 -17.61 -3.44 -8.34
CA VAL A 28 -16.72 -3.13 -7.22
C VAL A 28 -15.52 -4.06 -7.29
N ASP A 29 -14.33 -3.49 -7.25
CA ASP A 29 -13.04 -4.18 -7.19
C ASP A 29 -12.19 -3.56 -6.06
N GLY A 30 -11.09 -4.20 -5.66
CA GLY A 30 -10.28 -3.69 -4.57
C GLY A 30 -9.11 -4.57 -4.13
N ILE A 31 -8.47 -4.13 -3.06
CA ILE A 31 -7.34 -4.80 -2.41
C ILE A 31 -7.51 -4.83 -0.90
N HIS A 32 -7.00 -5.89 -0.28
CA HIS A 32 -6.75 -5.95 1.15
C HIS A 32 -5.34 -5.43 1.44
N VAL A 33 -5.23 -4.51 2.41
CA VAL A 33 -3.97 -3.90 2.79
C VAL A 33 -3.53 -4.44 4.16
N PHE A 34 -2.30 -4.93 4.20
CA PHE A 34 -1.65 -5.43 5.40
C PHE A 34 -0.41 -4.61 5.71
N LEU A 35 -0.16 -4.34 6.99
CA LEU A 35 1.08 -3.72 7.46
C LEU A 35 1.87 -4.71 8.30
N GLY A 36 3.16 -4.78 8.04
CA GLY A 36 4.13 -5.53 8.84
C GLY A 36 5.33 -4.65 9.15
N GLU A 37 5.88 -4.79 10.34
CA GLU A 37 7.11 -4.13 10.75
C GLU A 37 8.25 -5.14 10.73
N LEU A 38 9.43 -4.68 10.35
CA LEU A 38 10.66 -5.46 10.39
C LEU A 38 11.50 -5.04 11.60
N ASP A 39 12.37 -5.94 12.04
CA ASP A 39 13.35 -5.61 13.07
C ASP A 39 14.28 -4.48 12.57
N ASN A 40 14.64 -3.55 13.44
CA ASN A 40 15.56 -2.45 13.10
C ASN A 40 16.96 -2.95 12.71
N LEU A 41 17.32 -4.17 13.08
CA LEU A 41 18.57 -4.83 12.69
C LEU A 41 18.44 -5.63 11.38
N PHE A 42 17.25 -5.69 10.79
CA PHE A 42 17.02 -6.38 9.52
C PHE A 42 17.74 -5.64 8.39
N THR A 43 18.64 -6.33 7.71
CA THR A 43 19.35 -5.82 6.53
C THR A 43 18.73 -6.39 5.26
N TYR A 44 18.53 -5.54 4.26
CA TYR A 44 18.05 -5.93 2.95
C TYR A 44 18.74 -5.06 1.91
N ASP A 45 19.63 -5.67 1.13
CA ASP A 45 20.51 -4.95 0.21
C ASP A 45 19.73 -4.44 -1.01
N THR A 46 19.24 -3.22 -0.94
CA THR A 46 18.52 -2.54 -2.03
C THR A 46 19.43 -1.58 -2.80
N PRO A 47 19.14 -1.27 -4.08
CA PRO A 47 18.00 -1.73 -4.88
C PRO A 47 18.16 -3.14 -5.46
N ILE A 48 17.08 -3.94 -5.45
CA ILE A 48 17.03 -5.26 -6.09
C ILE A 48 16.11 -5.21 -7.30
N LYS A 49 16.67 -5.50 -8.48
CA LYS A 49 15.86 -5.64 -9.71
C LYS A 49 15.19 -7.01 -9.72
N THR A 50 13.88 -7.02 -9.94
CA THR A 50 13.06 -8.21 -10.12
C THR A 50 12.44 -8.22 -11.52
N ARG A 51 11.66 -9.25 -11.85
CA ARG A 51 10.90 -9.30 -13.11
C ARG A 51 9.78 -8.25 -13.15
N GLU A 52 9.27 -7.82 -11.99
CA GLU A 52 8.09 -6.96 -11.86
C GLU A 52 8.46 -5.51 -11.55
N GLY A 53 9.71 -5.23 -11.16
CA GLY A 53 10.16 -3.88 -10.84
C GLY A 53 11.44 -3.86 -10.02
N ILE A 54 11.60 -2.82 -9.22
CA ILE A 54 12.73 -2.62 -8.31
C ILE A 54 12.20 -2.63 -6.88
N LEU A 55 12.80 -3.43 -6.00
CA LEU A 55 12.58 -3.36 -4.56
C LEU A 55 13.60 -2.39 -3.97
N ASP A 56 13.10 -1.34 -3.31
CA ASP A 56 13.93 -0.31 -2.69
C ASP A 56 13.24 0.30 -1.47
N TRP A 57 14.04 0.66 -0.47
CA TRP A 57 13.56 1.41 0.68
C TRP A 57 13.24 2.84 0.26
N LYS A 58 12.08 3.35 0.66
CA LYS A 58 11.63 4.71 0.37
C LYS A 58 11.10 5.37 1.63
N ASP A 59 11.47 6.64 1.80
CA ASP A 59 10.90 7.48 2.84
C ASP A 59 9.39 7.67 2.60
N ILE A 60 8.62 7.67 3.69
CA ILE A 60 7.18 7.92 3.61
C ILE A 60 6.91 9.28 2.99
N ASP A 61 7.69 10.31 3.34
CA ASP A 61 7.57 11.66 2.76
C ASP A 61 7.82 11.68 1.25
N TRP A 62 8.71 10.81 0.76
CA TRP A 62 8.93 10.65 -0.68
C TRP A 62 7.69 10.04 -1.35
N ILE A 63 7.08 9.00 -0.73
CA ILE A 63 5.86 8.36 -1.23
C ILE A 63 4.67 9.33 -1.25
N LEU A 64 4.55 10.18 -0.22
CA LEU A 64 3.44 11.13 -0.06
C LEU A 64 3.64 12.46 -0.79
N ASN A 65 4.78 12.67 -1.44
CA ASN A 65 5.05 13.90 -2.18
C ASN A 65 4.04 14.04 -3.34
N PRO A 66 3.26 15.14 -3.43
CA PRO A 66 2.25 15.32 -4.48
C PRO A 66 2.83 15.39 -5.89
N ASN A 67 4.12 15.66 -6.03
CA ASN A 67 4.84 15.67 -7.31
C ASN A 67 5.48 14.31 -7.64
N ASN A 68 5.26 13.27 -6.83
CA ASN A 68 5.78 11.93 -7.10
C ASN A 68 4.93 11.23 -8.17
N LEU A 69 5.42 11.27 -9.41
CA LEU A 69 4.78 10.62 -10.56
C LEU A 69 4.97 9.09 -10.58
N GLY A 70 5.82 8.54 -9.69
CA GLY A 70 6.12 7.11 -9.60
C GLY A 70 5.15 6.31 -8.71
N ILE A 71 4.20 6.98 -8.06
CA ILE A 71 3.23 6.37 -7.15
C ILE A 71 1.82 6.53 -7.71
N LEU A 72 1.01 5.47 -7.58
CA LEU A 72 -0.39 5.53 -7.98
C LEU A 72 -1.14 6.59 -7.15
N GLU A 73 -1.92 7.43 -7.83
CA GLU A 73 -2.69 8.55 -7.27
C GLU A 73 -3.47 8.20 -5.98
N LYS A 74 -3.94 6.96 -5.85
CA LYS A 74 -4.73 6.50 -4.71
C LYS A 74 -3.91 6.33 -3.42
N ILE A 75 -2.62 5.99 -3.51
CA ILE A 75 -1.80 5.63 -2.32
C ILE A 75 -1.74 6.77 -1.31
N PRO A 76 -1.44 8.03 -1.70
CA PRO A 76 -1.37 9.13 -0.74
C PRO A 76 -2.70 9.42 -0.02
N HIS A 77 -3.84 8.99 -0.57
CA HIS A 77 -5.15 9.21 0.05
C HIS A 77 -5.44 8.30 1.24
N TYR A 78 -4.94 7.06 1.24
CA TYR A 78 -5.25 6.09 2.29
C TYR A 78 -4.05 5.72 3.16
N LEU A 79 -2.83 5.80 2.63
CA LEU A 79 -1.61 5.40 3.35
C LEU A 79 -1.43 6.16 4.68
N PRO A 80 -1.60 7.50 4.76
CA PRO A 80 -1.44 8.22 6.02
C PRO A 80 -2.41 7.72 7.11
N THR A 81 -3.65 7.43 6.73
CA THR A 81 -4.66 6.93 7.66
C THR A 81 -4.30 5.55 8.18
N LEU A 82 -3.84 4.64 7.30
CA LEU A 82 -3.45 3.29 7.68
C LEU A 82 -2.20 3.23 8.58
N LEU A 83 -1.29 4.19 8.41
CA LEU A 83 -0.09 4.31 9.26
C LEU A 83 -0.41 4.91 10.64
N ALA A 84 -1.32 5.89 10.70
CA ALA A 84 -1.63 6.60 11.94
C ALA A 84 -2.65 5.89 12.84
N HIS A 85 -3.57 5.12 12.26
CA HIS A 85 -4.69 4.53 13.00
C HIS A 85 -4.73 3.02 12.82
N LYS A 86 -4.79 2.30 13.94
CA LYS A 86 -5.06 0.86 13.93
C LYS A 86 -6.55 0.59 13.74
N GLY A 87 -6.85 -0.48 13.02
CA GLY A 87 -8.20 -1.01 12.85
C GLY A 87 -8.41 -1.48 11.41
N ASN A 88 -9.63 -1.90 11.09
CA ASN A 88 -10.00 -2.15 9.71
C ASN A 88 -10.60 -0.87 9.13
N HIS A 89 -10.10 -0.42 8.00
CA HIS A 89 -10.58 0.77 7.30
C HIS A 89 -11.17 0.38 5.95
N LEU A 90 -12.29 0.96 5.55
CA LEU A 90 -12.83 0.86 4.20
C LEU A 90 -12.59 2.18 3.48
N PHE A 91 -11.91 2.11 2.34
CA PHE A 91 -11.73 3.25 1.45
C PHE A 91 -12.45 2.97 0.13
N THR A 92 -13.25 3.92 -0.33
CA THR A 92 -13.98 3.80 -1.60
C THR A 92 -13.59 4.95 -2.50
N TYR A 93 -12.96 4.63 -3.63
CA TYR A 93 -12.58 5.61 -4.64
C TYR A 93 -13.60 5.66 -5.78
N SER A 94 -14.23 6.81 -5.97
CA SER A 94 -15.20 7.07 -7.05
C SER A 94 -15.15 8.53 -7.47
N GLN A 95 -15.31 8.81 -8.76
CA GLN A 95 -15.35 10.18 -9.32
C GLN A 95 -14.18 11.06 -8.83
N ASN A 96 -12.96 10.53 -8.85
CA ASN A 96 -11.75 11.20 -8.37
C ASN A 96 -11.78 11.63 -6.90
N LYS A 97 -12.61 10.99 -6.08
CA LYS A 97 -12.72 11.25 -4.64
C LYS A 97 -12.59 9.97 -3.85
N MET A 98 -11.84 10.05 -2.75
CA MET A 98 -11.76 9.01 -1.74
C MET A 98 -12.79 9.27 -0.63
N VAL A 99 -13.58 8.26 -0.29
CA VAL A 99 -14.43 8.23 0.91
C VAL A 99 -13.84 7.22 1.88
N HIS A 100 -13.72 7.58 3.15
CA HIS A 100 -13.13 6.74 4.20
C HIS A 100 -14.16 6.44 5.29
N GLN A 101 -14.24 5.17 5.69
CA GLN A 101 -15.00 4.68 6.83
C GLN A 101 -14.08 3.80 7.71
N LYS A 102 -14.14 3.99 9.03
CA LYS A 102 -13.55 3.03 9.98
C LYS A 102 -14.58 1.94 10.29
N LEU A 103 -14.17 0.69 10.23
CA LEU A 103 -14.99 -0.50 10.52
C LEU A 103 -14.91 -0.90 11.99
#